data_AF-A0A8J6B999-F1
#
_entry.id   AF-A0A8J6B999-F1
#
_cell.length_a   1.000
_cell.length_b   1.000
_cell.length_c   1.000
_cell.angle_alpha   90.00
_cell.angle_beta   90.00
_cell.angle_gamma   90.00
#
_symmetry.space_group_name_H-M   'P 1'
#
loop_
_entity.id
_entity.type
_entity.pdbx_description
1 polymer ?
#
loop_
_entity_poly.entity_id
_entity_poly.type
_entity_poly.pdbx_seq_one_letter_code
_entity_poly.pdbx_strand_id
1 'polypeptide(L)'
;QNKQDQAQVVSNLKSISLSSSKLLQAAKALSADPAAPNLKSELAAAARAVTDSINQLITVCTQQAPGQKECDNALRELETVRELLQNPTEPLNDHSYFHCLDSVMENSKVHTCTRSICLHQSSPGSPPGSVFGA
;
A
#
# COMPACT_ATOMS: atom_id res chain seq x y z
N GLN A 1 -7.47 -10.75 -0.47
CA GLN A 1 -6.38 -9.78 -0.25
C GLN A 1 -4.99 -10.41 -0.30
N ASN A 2 -4.56 -11.22 0.69
CA ASN A 2 -3.16 -11.64 0.89
C ASN A 2 -2.47 -12.32 -0.32
N LYS A 3 -3.20 -13.06 -1.17
CA LYS A 3 -2.64 -13.72 -2.36
C LYS A 3 -2.08 -12.75 -3.41
N GLN A 4 -2.66 -11.57 -3.55
CA GLN A 4 -2.24 -10.60 -4.58
C GLN A 4 -0.97 -9.86 -4.14
N ASP A 5 -0.89 -9.52 -2.86
CA ASP A 5 0.29 -8.93 -2.22
C ASP A 5 1.47 -9.91 -2.23
N GLN A 6 1.21 -11.17 -1.88
CA GLN A 6 2.20 -12.24 -1.93
C GLN A 6 2.70 -12.49 -3.37
N ALA A 7 1.81 -12.43 -4.37
CA ALA A 7 2.20 -12.56 -5.77
C ALA A 7 3.10 -11.40 -6.22
N GLN A 8 2.83 -10.18 -5.77
CA GLN A 8 3.63 -9.00 -6.08
C GLN A 8 5.02 -9.08 -5.44
N VAL A 9 5.10 -9.49 -4.17
CA VAL A 9 6.37 -9.72 -3.46
C VAL A 9 7.18 -10.82 -4.15
N VAL A 10 6.56 -11.95 -4.51
CA VAL A 10 7.22 -13.05 -5.23
C VAL A 10 7.70 -12.61 -6.61
N SER A 11 6.93 -11.78 -7.33
CA SER A 11 7.34 -11.21 -8.61
C SER A 11 8.58 -10.31 -8.47
N ASN A 12 8.60 -9.43 -7.47
CA ASN A 12 9.74 -8.56 -7.20
C ASN A 12 10.99 -9.36 -6.82
N LEU A 13 10.85 -10.38 -5.98
CA LEU A 13 11.94 -11.30 -5.63
C LEU A 13 12.50 -12.03 -6.85
N LYS A 14 11.65 -12.45 -7.79
CA LYS A 14 12.08 -13.05 -9.06
C LYS A 14 12.87 -12.05 -9.92
N SER A 15 12.42 -10.80 -10.03
CA SER A 15 13.16 -9.74 -10.74
C SER A 15 14.52 -9.46 -10.12
N ILE A 16 14.62 -9.43 -8.78
CA ILE A 16 15.90 -9.29 -8.07
C ILE A 16 16.83 -10.47 -8.38
N SER A 17 16.31 -11.69 -8.33
CA SER A 17 17.09 -12.90 -8.58
C SER A 17 17.62 -12.96 -10.02
N LEU A 18 16.79 -12.57 -11.00
CA LEU A 18 17.19 -12.49 -12.40
C LEU A 18 18.24 -11.40 -12.65
N SER A 19 18.03 -10.21 -12.07
CA SER A 19 18.95 -9.07 -12.22
C SER A 19 20.30 -9.36 -11.55
N SER A 20 20.29 -10.01 -10.38
CA SER A 20 21.50 -10.46 -9.69
C SER A 20 22.24 -11.52 -10.49
N SER A 21 21.53 -12.46 -11.12
CA SER A 21 22.14 -13.46 -11.99
C SER A 21 22.83 -12.83 -13.20
N LYS A 22 22.19 -11.84 -13.84
CA LYS A 22 22.79 -11.06 -14.94
C LYS A 22 24.02 -10.27 -14.48
N LEU A 23 23.94 -9.64 -13.31
CA LEU A 23 25.06 -8.92 -12.71
C LEU A 23 26.26 -9.84 -12.47
N LEU A 24 26.05 -11.03 -11.91
CA LEU A 24 27.11 -12.02 -11.71
C LEU A 24 27.71 -12.49 -13.04
N GLN A 25 26.88 -12.67 -14.06
CA GLN A 25 27.33 -13.11 -15.38
C GLN A 25 28.17 -12.02 -16.06
N ALA A 26 27.75 -10.76 -15.99
CA ALA A 26 28.50 -9.61 -16.47
C ALA A 26 29.81 -9.41 -15.69
N ALA A 27 29.79 -9.60 -14.36
CA ALA A 27 30.99 -9.55 -13.52
C ALA A 27 32.00 -10.63 -13.90
N LYS A 28 31.52 -11.85 -14.16
CA LYS A 28 32.36 -12.97 -14.61
C LYS A 28 32.98 -12.68 -15.99
N ALA A 29 32.18 -12.19 -16.93
CA ALA A 29 32.68 -11.81 -18.25
C ALA A 29 33.74 -10.69 -18.14
N LEU A 30 33.49 -9.67 -17.33
CA LEU A 30 34.43 -8.57 -17.10
C LEU A 30 35.73 -9.01 -16.41
N SER A 31 35.66 -10.03 -15.53
CA SER A 31 36.86 -10.62 -14.93
C SER A 31 37.72 -11.39 -15.93
N ALA A 32 37.10 -11.96 -16.97
CA ALA A 32 37.80 -12.64 -18.07
C ALA A 32 38.36 -11.65 -19.10
N ASP A 33 37.69 -10.52 -19.31
CA ASP A 33 38.15 -9.44 -20.19
C ASP A 33 37.91 -8.04 -19.56
N PRO A 34 38.90 -7.52 -18.79
CA PRO A 34 38.79 -6.22 -18.13
C PRO A 34 38.96 -5.01 -19.07
N ALA A 35 39.37 -5.24 -20.32
CA ALA A 35 39.60 -4.19 -21.32
C ALA A 35 38.33 -3.82 -22.10
N ALA A 36 37.29 -4.66 -22.04
CA ALA A 36 36.05 -4.49 -22.79
C ALA A 36 35.11 -3.43 -22.14
N PRO A 37 34.91 -2.25 -22.76
CA PRO A 37 34.10 -1.16 -22.18
C PRO A 37 32.59 -1.47 -22.19
N ASN A 38 32.13 -2.32 -23.11
CA ASN A 38 30.76 -2.83 -23.18
C ASN A 38 30.38 -3.61 -21.91
N LEU A 39 31.26 -4.47 -21.39
CA LEU A 39 30.99 -5.27 -20.19
C LEU A 39 30.88 -4.41 -18.92
N LYS A 40 31.65 -3.32 -18.84
CA LYS A 40 31.55 -2.36 -17.73
C LYS A 40 30.21 -1.62 -17.74
N SER A 41 29.75 -1.21 -18.92
CA SER A 41 28.43 -0.58 -19.09
C SER A 41 27.30 -1.55 -18.71
N GLU A 42 27.39 -2.81 -19.16
CA GLU A 42 26.41 -3.85 -18.88
C GLU A 42 26.35 -4.20 -17.37
N LEU A 43 27.50 -4.29 -16.71
CA LEU A 43 27.60 -4.48 -15.26
C LEU A 43 26.94 -3.31 -14.50
N ALA A 44 27.25 -2.07 -14.90
CA ALA A 44 26.68 -0.89 -14.27
C ALA A 44 25.15 -0.83 -14.46
N ALA A 45 24.65 -1.20 -15.63
CA ALA A 45 23.22 -1.31 -15.90
C ALA A 45 22.57 -2.41 -15.04
N ALA A 46 23.18 -3.58 -14.93
CA ALA A 46 22.70 -4.66 -14.08
C ALA A 46 22.69 -4.28 -12.59
N ALA A 47 23.70 -3.53 -12.13
CA ALA A 47 23.79 -3.07 -10.74
C ALA A 47 22.70 -2.05 -10.39
N ARG A 48 22.40 -1.13 -11.33
CA ARG A 48 21.25 -0.22 -11.20
C ARG A 48 19.94 -0.99 -11.15
N ALA A 49 19.73 -1.95 -12.06
CA ALA A 49 18.51 -2.76 -12.08
C ALA A 49 18.29 -3.54 -10.77
N VAL A 50 19.35 -4.07 -10.14
CA VAL A 50 19.26 -4.70 -8.82
C VAL A 50 18.86 -3.69 -7.75
N THR A 51 19.47 -2.51 -7.75
CA THR A 51 19.17 -1.43 -6.79
C THR A 51 17.72 -0.97 -6.91
N ASP A 52 17.24 -0.74 -8.13
CA ASP A 52 15.86 -0.34 -8.40
C ASP A 52 14.87 -1.40 -7.93
N SER A 53 15.16 -2.68 -8.21
CA SER A 53 14.30 -3.80 -7.77
C SER A 53 14.23 -3.93 -6.24
N ILE A 54 15.35 -3.66 -5.54
CA ILE A 54 15.39 -3.64 -4.06
C ILE A 54 14.58 -2.47 -3.52
N ASN A 55 14.75 -1.27 -4.08
CA ASN A 55 13.97 -0.10 -3.69
C ASN A 55 12.46 -0.36 -3.88
N GLN A 56 12.07 -0.97 -4.99
CA GLN A 56 10.70 -1.35 -5.28
C GLN A 56 10.16 -2.38 -4.27
N LEU A 57 10.96 -3.37 -3.87
CA LEU A 57 10.58 -4.33 -2.83
C LEU A 57 10.38 -3.65 -1.48
N ILE A 58 11.27 -2.73 -1.09
CA ILE A 58 11.13 -1.94 0.14
C ILE A 58 9.82 -1.16 0.09
N THR A 59 9.55 -0.47 -1.02
CA THR A 59 8.30 0.27 -1.24
C THR A 59 7.07 -0.62 -1.09
N VAL A 60 7.09 -1.82 -1.66
CA VAL A 60 5.97 -2.77 -1.51
C VAL A 60 5.83 -3.23 -0.05
N CYS A 61 6.93 -3.56 0.62
CA CYS A 61 6.90 -3.96 2.02
C CYS A 61 6.50 -2.83 2.99
N THR A 62 6.79 -1.57 2.67
CA THR A 62 6.47 -0.40 3.51
C THR A 62 5.10 0.18 3.22
N GLN A 63 4.65 0.18 1.96
CA GLN A 63 3.28 0.58 1.58
C GLN A 63 2.24 -0.50 1.92
N GLN A 64 2.68 -1.73 2.22
CA GLN A 64 1.84 -2.80 2.77
C GLN A 64 1.76 -2.76 4.30
N ALA A 65 1.80 -1.58 4.92
CA ALA A 65 1.34 -1.48 6.30
C ALA A 65 -0.12 -1.96 6.36
N PRO A 66 -0.46 -3.00 7.15
CA PRO A 66 -1.82 -3.50 7.24
C PRO A 66 -2.75 -2.34 7.66
N GLY A 67 -3.78 -2.07 6.85
CA GLY A 67 -4.70 -0.94 7.03
C GLY A 67 -4.46 0.27 6.12
N GLN A 68 -3.30 0.41 5.45
CA GLN A 68 -3.04 1.58 4.59
C GLN A 68 -3.94 1.61 3.34
N LYS A 69 -4.19 0.46 2.72
CA LYS A 69 -5.14 0.35 1.60
C LYS A 69 -6.57 0.74 2.01
N GLU A 70 -6.96 0.42 3.25
CA GLU A 70 -8.28 0.78 3.80
C GLU A 70 -8.33 2.29 4.06
N CYS A 71 -7.25 2.88 4.58
CA CYS A 71 -7.11 4.33 4.71
C CYS A 71 -7.15 5.06 3.36
N ASP A 72 -6.47 4.55 2.32
CA ASP A 72 -6.49 5.14 0.98
C ASP A 72 -7.89 5.06 0.33
N ASN A 73 -8.59 3.94 0.54
CA ASN A 73 -9.97 3.80 0.06
C ASN A 73 -10.90 4.79 0.78
N ALA A 74 -10.79 4.88 2.11
CA ALA A 74 -11.55 5.83 2.91
C ALA A 74 -11.26 7.28 2.50
N LEU A 75 -10.00 7.63 2.22
CA LEU A 75 -9.62 8.96 1.77
C LEU A 75 -10.29 9.32 0.43
N ARG A 76 -10.31 8.39 -0.53
CA ARG A 76 -10.98 8.59 -1.82
C ARG A 76 -12.49 8.79 -1.67
N GLU A 77 -13.13 8.02 -0.80
CA GLU A 77 -14.56 8.20 -0.50
C GLU A 77 -14.81 9.57 0.14
N LEU A 78 -13.96 9.98 1.08
CA LEU A 78 -14.05 11.31 1.71
C LEU A 78 -13.89 12.45 0.69
N GLU A 79 -12.99 12.32 -0.27
CA GLU A 79 -12.82 13.31 -1.35
C GLU A 79 -14.08 13.40 -2.22
N THR A 80 -14.67 12.26 -2.56
CA THR A 80 -15.91 12.20 -3.36
C THR A 80 -17.08 12.86 -2.63
N VAL A 81 -17.24 12.57 -1.34
CA VAL A 81 -18.28 13.18 -0.49
C VAL A 81 -18.03 14.68 -0.32
N ARG A 82 -16.77 15.11 -0.20
CA ARG A 82 -16.43 16.54 -0.12
C ARG A 82 -16.89 17.31 -1.35
N GLU A 83 -16.70 16.75 -2.55
CA GLU A 83 -17.15 17.38 -3.80
C GLU A 83 -18.68 17.50 -3.86
N LEU A 84 -19.39 16.44 -3.45
CA LEU A 84 -20.86 16.45 -3.38
C LEU A 84 -21.41 17.51 -2.40
N LEU A 85 -20.72 17.75 -1.29
CA LEU A 85 -21.11 18.73 -0.27
C LEU A 85 -20.78 20.18 -0.65
N GLN A 86 -19.92 20.40 -1.64
CA GLN A 86 -19.45 21.73 -2.02
C GLN A 86 -20.49 22.52 -2.84
N ASN A 87 -21.46 21.83 -3.46
CA ASN A 87 -22.57 22.45 -4.17
C ASN A 87 -23.90 21.69 -3.94
N PRO A 88 -24.52 21.84 -2.76
CA PRO A 88 -25.74 21.10 -2.39
C PRO A 88 -26.94 21.69 -3.15
N THR A 89 -27.14 21.23 -4.38
CA THR A 89 -28.18 21.74 -5.30
C THR A 89 -29.48 20.95 -5.21
N GLU A 90 -29.43 19.72 -4.70
CA GLU A 90 -30.59 18.84 -4.52
C GLU A 90 -30.54 18.10 -3.17
N PRO A 91 -31.70 17.77 -2.59
CA PRO A 91 -31.76 16.94 -1.39
C PRO A 91 -31.13 15.56 -1.67
N LEU A 92 -30.19 15.15 -0.83
CA LEU A 92 -29.47 13.88 -1.00
C LEU A 92 -30.34 12.66 -0.67
N ASN A 93 -31.48 12.84 0.01
CA ASN A 93 -32.33 11.76 0.47
C ASN A 93 -33.76 12.26 0.78
N ASP A 94 -34.76 11.39 0.63
CA ASP A 94 -36.19 11.69 0.87
C ASP A 94 -36.60 11.62 2.36
N HIS A 95 -35.63 11.78 3.27
CA HIS A 95 -35.85 11.59 4.70
C HIS A 95 -36.45 12.84 5.37
N SER A 96 -37.38 12.61 6.29
CA SER A 96 -37.89 13.67 7.16
C SER A 96 -36.81 14.17 8.12
N TYR A 97 -36.89 15.44 8.52
CA TYR A 97 -35.94 16.08 9.44
C TYR A 97 -35.64 15.24 10.69
N PHE A 98 -36.68 14.70 11.33
CA PHE A 98 -36.52 13.88 12.54
C PHE A 98 -35.81 12.56 12.29
N HIS A 99 -35.96 11.96 11.11
CA HIS A 99 -35.26 10.74 10.74
C HIS A 99 -33.78 11.03 10.43
N CYS A 100 -33.48 12.17 9.78
CA CYS A 100 -32.10 12.63 9.60
C CYS A 100 -31.41 12.90 10.95
N LEU A 101 -32.12 13.53 11.90
CA LEU A 101 -31.58 13.77 13.24
C LEU A 101 -31.23 12.47 13.96
N ASP A 102 -32.11 11.47 13.91
CA ASP A 102 -31.86 10.17 14.54
C ASP A 102 -30.66 9.46 13.90
N SER A 103 -30.55 9.48 12.57
CA SER A 103 -29.39 8.94 11.84
C SER A 103 -28.08 9.65 12.20
N VAL A 104 -28.08 10.98 12.34
CA VAL A 104 -26.89 11.74 12.76
C VAL A 104 -26.48 11.38 14.19
N MET A 105 -27.45 11.26 15.10
CA MET A 105 -27.19 10.87 16.48
C MET A 105 -26.62 9.45 16.56
N GLU A 106 -27.19 8.49 15.82
CA GLU A 106 -26.71 7.10 15.84
C GLU A 106 -25.31 6.99 15.22
N ASN A 107 -25.05 7.64 14.09
CA ASN A 107 -23.72 7.71 13.50
C ASN A 107 -22.70 8.31 14.48
N SER A 108 -23.06 9.38 15.20
CA SER A 108 -22.14 10.02 16.15
C SER A 108 -21.65 9.08 17.25
N LYS A 109 -22.51 8.17 17.73
CA LYS A 109 -22.15 7.16 18.73
C LYS A 109 -21.19 6.13 18.14
N VAL A 110 -21.49 5.64 16.94
CA VAL A 110 -20.67 4.66 16.22
C VAL A 110 -19.29 5.23 15.96
N HIS A 111 -19.17 6.44 15.38
CA HIS A 111 -17.88 7.08 15.13
C HIS A 111 -17.05 7.28 16.42
N THR A 112 -17.71 7.66 17.52
CA THR A 112 -17.03 7.82 18.82
C THR A 112 -16.51 6.48 19.36
N CYS A 113 -17.30 5.41 19.22
CA CYS A 113 -16.91 4.06 19.61
C CYS A 113 -15.74 3.54 18.75
N THR A 114 -15.85 3.65 17.42
CA THR A 114 -14.80 3.26 16.47
C THR A 114 -13.50 3.99 16.76
N ARG A 115 -13.55 5.30 17.02
CA ARG A 115 -12.36 6.07 17.39
C ARG A 115 -11.70 5.53 18.66
N SER A 116 -12.48 5.18 19.69
CA SER A 116 -11.95 4.60 20.92
C SER A 116 -11.25 3.25 20.67
N ILE A 117 -11.85 2.39 19.84
CA ILE A 117 -11.31 1.06 19.48
C ILE A 117 -10.01 1.19 18.66
N CYS A 118 -9.99 2.04 17.62
CA CYS A 118 -8.81 2.26 16.79
C CYS A 118 -7.62 2.84 17.58
N LEU A 119 -7.90 3.74 18.54
CA LEU A 119 -6.87 4.30 19.42
C LEU A 119 -6.25 3.25 20.36
N HIS A 120 -7.04 2.30 20.86
CA HIS A 120 -6.52 1.18 21.68
C HIS A 120 -5.70 0.18 20.85
N GLN A 121 -6.13 -0.12 19.63
CA GLN A 121 -5.45 -1.09 18.74
C GLN A 121 -4.09 -0.59 18.23
N SER A 122 -3.89 0.73 18.17
CA SER A 122 -2.62 1.37 17.75
C SER A 122 -1.53 1.32 18.83
N SER A 123 -1.83 0.82 20.03
CA SER A 123 -0.86 0.68 21.13
C SER A 123 -0.02 -0.60 20.96
N PRO A 124 1.32 -0.54 21.12
CA PRO A 124 2.23 -1.65 20.87
C PRO A 124 2.10 -2.72 21.97
N GLY A 125 1.13 -3.62 21.82
CA GLY A 125 0.89 -4.72 22.78
C GLY A 125 -0.36 -5.56 22.51
N SER A 126 -1.11 -5.27 21.44
CA SER A 126 -2.36 -5.96 21.14
C SER A 126 -2.12 -7.14 20.17
N PRO A 127 -2.65 -8.36 20.45
CA PRO A 127 -2.41 -9.53 19.64
C PRO A 127 -3.08 -9.42 18.26
N PRO A 128 -2.42 -9.89 17.18
CA PRO A 128 -3.01 -9.87 15.85
C PRO A 128 -4.10 -10.97 15.74
N GLY A 129 -5.37 -10.58 15.67
CA GLY A 129 -6.44 -11.53 15.31
C GLY A 129 -7.86 -11.25 15.82
N SER A 130 -8.12 -10.27 16.68
CA SER A 130 -9.42 -10.23 17.38
C SER A 130 -10.57 -9.47 16.69
N VAL A 131 -10.44 -8.99 15.44
CA VAL A 131 -11.47 -8.06 14.92
C VAL A 131 -11.96 -8.24 13.48
N PHE A 132 -11.59 -9.31 12.77
CA PHE A 132 -12.26 -9.66 11.50
C PHE A 132 -13.36 -10.71 11.72
N GLY A 133 -14.23 -10.46 12.71
CA GLY A 133 -15.28 -11.37 13.13
C GLY A 133 -16.46 -10.64 13.72
N ALA A 134 -17.16 -9.86 12.88
CA ALA A 134 -18.58 -9.57 12.98
C ALA A 134 -19.08 -9.16 11.59
#